data_AF-A0A255SZV9-F1
#
_entry.id   AF-A0A255SZV9-F1
#
_cell.length_a   1.000
_cell.length_b   1.000
_cell.length_c   1.000
_cell.angle_alpha   90.00
_cell.angle_beta   90.00
_cell.angle_gamma   90.00
#
_symmetry.space_group_name_H-M   'P 1'
#
loop_
_entity.id
_entity.type
_entity.pdbx_description
1 polymer ?
#
loop_
_entity_poly.entity_id
_entity_poly.type
_entity_poly.pdbx_seq_one_letter_code
_entity_poly.pdbx_strand_id
1 'polypeptide(L)'
;MKHLLKWLTAATLLTAIICNNTPARAAAQQEQTAQQEQTLQQDSSAILDSAALDDDIIAAETFLSNDTTMADSEPAGVHKILKKKFIEGNAGFMSLVALALVLGLAFCIERIIYLSLSEINAKRFMADLDARIMAGDIDGAKSLCRDTRGPVASICYQGLVRISESTDNIERSIASYGSVQSANLEKGCSWITLFITIAPSLGFLGTVIGMVMSFDNIQQAADISPTIVASGMKVALITTIFGIIVAIVLQVFYNYILSKIEHLTSQMEESAITLLDTITKYKQTSQTTGKTV
;
A
#
# COMPACT_ATOMS: atom_id res chain seq x y z
N MET A 1 -4.66 -33.39 -21.93
CA MET A 1 -3.57 -33.79 -21.01
C MET A 1 -2.19 -33.90 -21.68
N LYS A 2 -2.02 -34.59 -22.82
CA LYS A 2 -0.71 -34.78 -23.45
C LYS A 2 -0.01 -33.49 -23.96
N HIS A 3 -0.77 -32.44 -24.30
CA HIS A 3 -0.20 -31.14 -24.72
C HIS A 3 0.24 -30.25 -23.55
N LEU A 4 -0.41 -30.38 -22.38
CA LEU A 4 -0.03 -29.63 -21.19
C LEU A 4 1.31 -30.14 -20.62
N LEU A 5 1.51 -31.46 -20.64
CA LEU A 5 2.75 -32.09 -20.16
C LEU A 5 3.95 -31.73 -21.05
N LYS A 6 3.75 -31.58 -22.37
CA LYS A 6 4.78 -31.13 -23.32
C LYS A 6 5.22 -29.68 -23.08
N TRP A 7 4.29 -28.80 -22.72
CA TRP A 7 4.58 -27.41 -22.38
C TRP A 7 5.36 -27.29 -21.06
N LEU A 8 5.02 -28.13 -20.08
CA LEU A 8 5.69 -28.16 -18.79
C LEU A 8 7.12 -28.70 -18.89
N THR A 9 7.36 -29.72 -19.73
CA THR A 9 8.72 -30.21 -20.02
C THR A 9 9.56 -29.25 -20.87
N ALA A 10 8.92 -28.42 -21.72
CA ALA A 10 9.63 -27.40 -22.50
C ALA A 10 10.06 -26.21 -21.63
N ALA A 11 9.23 -25.81 -20.66
CA ALA A 11 9.54 -24.74 -19.71
C ALA A 11 10.70 -25.12 -18.77
N THR A 12 10.75 -26.37 -18.29
CA THR A 12 11.85 -26.84 -17.44
C THR A 12 13.17 -26.97 -18.19
N LEU A 13 13.13 -27.35 -19.48
CA LEU A 13 14.31 -27.38 -20.35
C LEU A 13 14.83 -25.97 -20.65
N LEU A 14 13.94 -24.99 -20.83
CA LEU A 14 14.34 -23.59 -21.04
C LEU A 14 15.01 -22.98 -19.80
N THR A 15 14.50 -23.27 -18.60
CA THR A 15 15.12 -22.82 -17.35
C THR A 15 16.48 -23.47 -17.09
N ALA A 16 16.67 -24.74 -17.51
CA ALA A 16 17.95 -25.43 -17.38
C ALA A 16 19.02 -24.86 -18.33
N ILE A 17 18.64 -24.46 -19.55
CA ILE A 17 19.56 -23.82 -20.52
C ILE A 17 19.99 -22.43 -20.04
N ILE A 18 19.10 -21.68 -19.40
CA ILE A 18 19.42 -20.35 -18.85
C ILE A 18 20.37 -20.46 -17.64
N CYS A 19 20.17 -21.44 -16.74
CA CYS A 19 21.07 -21.65 -15.60
C CYS A 19 22.48 -22.10 -16.02
N ASN A 20 22.61 -22.92 -17.07
CA ASN A 20 23.91 -23.48 -17.47
C ASN A 20 24.82 -22.48 -18.22
N ASN A 21 24.26 -21.37 -18.74
CA ASN A 21 25.01 -20.31 -19.43
C ASN A 21 25.48 -19.16 -18.50
N THR A 22 25.13 -19.22 -17.21
CA THR A 22 25.48 -18.19 -16.22
C THR A 22 26.95 -18.15 -15.77
N PRO A 23 27.72 -19.26 -15.67
CA PRO A 23 29.09 -19.18 -15.17
C PRO A 23 30.05 -18.48 -16.15
N ALA A 24 29.72 -18.38 -17.44
CA ALA A 24 30.54 -17.69 -18.43
C ALA A 24 30.39 -16.15 -18.40
N ARG A 25 29.24 -15.62 -17.93
CA ARG A 25 29.00 -14.17 -17.83
C ARG A 25 29.56 -13.55 -16.55
N ALA A 26 29.67 -14.33 -15.47
CA ALA A 26 30.25 -13.87 -14.21
C ALA A 26 31.77 -13.61 -14.33
N ALA A 27 32.50 -14.38 -15.14
CA ALA A 27 33.94 -14.19 -15.37
C ALA A 27 34.25 -12.94 -16.22
N ALA A 28 33.41 -12.61 -17.22
CA ALA A 28 33.62 -11.44 -18.08
C ALA A 28 33.39 -10.09 -17.37
N GLN A 29 32.64 -10.10 -16.25
CA GLN A 29 32.35 -8.88 -15.48
C GLN A 29 33.41 -8.58 -14.42
N GLN A 30 34.25 -9.56 -14.06
CA GLN A 30 35.41 -9.36 -13.17
C GLN A 30 36.61 -8.75 -13.90
N GLU A 31 36.78 -8.98 -15.21
CA GLU A 31 37.86 -8.35 -15.99
C GLU A 31 37.65 -6.84 -16.25
N GLN A 32 36.39 -6.38 -16.36
CA GLN A 32 36.10 -4.94 -16.55
C GLN A 32 36.12 -4.15 -15.24
N THR A 33 35.92 -4.80 -14.08
CA THR A 33 35.98 -4.14 -12.77
C THR A 33 37.43 -3.84 -12.37
N ALA A 34 38.41 -4.65 -12.81
CA ALA A 34 39.83 -4.46 -12.48
C ALA A 34 40.52 -3.32 -13.26
N GLN A 35 40.00 -2.90 -14.42
CA GLN A 35 40.59 -1.80 -15.21
C GLN A 35 40.09 -0.40 -14.82
N GLN A 36 38.99 -0.30 -14.07
CA GLN A 36 38.41 1.00 -13.70
C GLN A 36 38.91 1.53 -12.33
N GLU A 37 39.53 0.68 -11.50
CA GLU A 37 40.20 1.11 -10.27
C GLU A 37 41.64 1.63 -10.48
N GLN A 38 42.28 1.36 -11.62
CA GLN A 38 43.65 1.85 -11.90
C GLN A 38 43.72 3.26 -12.50
N THR A 39 42.62 3.86 -12.98
CA THR A 39 42.65 5.23 -13.55
C THR A 39 42.41 6.34 -12.52
N LEU A 40 42.05 5.99 -11.28
CA LEU A 40 41.71 6.97 -10.22
C LEU A 40 42.83 7.24 -9.20
N GLN A 41 44.00 6.60 -9.32
CA GLN A 41 45.15 6.86 -8.44
C GLN A 41 46.33 7.59 -9.11
N GLN A 42 46.30 7.86 -10.42
CA GLN A 42 47.44 8.48 -11.12
C GLN A 42 47.35 10.01 -11.29
N ASP A 43 46.23 10.66 -10.98
CA ASP A 43 46.09 12.12 -11.17
C ASP A 43 46.13 12.94 -9.86
N SER A 44 46.34 12.29 -8.71
CA SER A 44 46.31 12.97 -7.40
C SER A 44 47.69 13.29 -6.79
N SER A 45 48.80 13.00 -7.47
CA SER A 45 50.15 13.19 -6.91
C SER A 45 51.11 14.06 -7.73
N ALA A 46 50.63 14.88 -8.65
CA ALA A 46 51.51 15.68 -9.51
C ALA A 46 51.11 17.16 -9.66
N ILE A 47 50.66 17.84 -8.60
CA ILE A 47 50.72 19.32 -8.54
C ILE A 47 51.11 19.77 -7.12
N LEU A 48 52.41 19.64 -6.82
CA LEU A 48 53.10 20.45 -5.80
C LEU A 48 54.54 20.66 -6.29
N ASP A 49 54.74 21.42 -7.37
CA ASP A 49 55.93 22.26 -7.50
C ASP A 49 55.78 23.32 -8.61
N SER A 50 56.52 24.41 -8.44
CA SER A 50 56.67 25.59 -9.30
C SER A 50 55.58 26.67 -9.22
N ALA A 51 55.80 27.57 -8.26
CA ALA A 51 55.44 28.97 -8.37
C ALA A 51 56.05 29.60 -9.65
N ALA A 52 55.26 30.38 -10.39
CA ALA A 52 55.58 31.73 -10.87
C ALA A 52 54.69 32.17 -12.06
N LEU A 53 54.02 33.32 -11.83
CA LEU A 53 53.72 34.39 -12.79
C LEU A 53 52.51 34.26 -13.74
N ASP A 54 51.45 34.91 -13.28
CA ASP A 54 50.54 35.86 -13.96
C ASP A 54 49.72 35.47 -15.20
N ASP A 55 48.45 35.88 -15.09
CA ASP A 55 47.50 36.22 -16.15
C ASP A 55 46.50 35.14 -16.58
N ASP A 56 45.56 34.77 -15.69
CA ASP A 56 44.17 34.39 -16.08
C ASP A 56 43.19 34.21 -14.89
N ILE A 57 43.32 35.05 -13.84
CA ILE A 57 42.30 35.14 -12.77
C ILE A 57 41.26 36.21 -13.13
N ILE A 58 40.69 36.17 -14.34
CA ILE A 58 39.46 36.91 -14.69
C ILE A 58 38.58 36.02 -15.57
N ALA A 59 38.18 34.86 -15.05
CA ALA A 59 37.10 34.06 -15.64
C ALA A 59 36.26 33.27 -14.62
N ALA A 60 36.74 33.12 -13.38
CA ALA A 60 36.07 32.31 -12.37
C ALA A 60 35.19 33.10 -11.38
N GLU A 61 35.36 34.41 -11.22
CA GLU A 61 34.54 35.21 -10.29
C GLU A 61 33.22 35.73 -10.89
N THR A 62 33.03 35.66 -12.22
CA THR A 62 31.81 36.14 -12.88
C THR A 62 30.60 35.20 -12.68
N PHE A 63 30.78 34.00 -12.13
CA PHE A 63 29.67 33.06 -11.88
C PHE A 63 28.98 33.24 -10.52
N LEU A 64 29.48 34.12 -9.66
CA LEU A 64 28.97 34.31 -8.29
C LEU A 64 28.52 35.74 -7.96
N SER A 65 28.47 36.67 -8.92
CA SER A 65 27.99 38.04 -8.66
C SER A 65 27.43 38.71 -9.91
N ASN A 66 26.15 38.46 -10.21
CA ASN A 66 25.18 39.44 -10.73
C ASN A 66 23.87 38.74 -11.15
N ASP A 67 22.89 38.70 -10.25
CA ASP A 67 21.83 39.71 -10.23
C ASP A 67 20.75 39.21 -9.26
N THR A 68 20.81 39.76 -8.05
CA THR A 68 19.68 39.77 -7.14
C THR A 68 18.71 40.84 -7.64
N THR A 69 18.01 40.56 -8.74
CA THR A 69 16.73 41.23 -9.00
C THR A 69 15.67 40.43 -8.27
N MET A 70 15.47 40.84 -7.01
CA MET A 70 14.27 40.58 -6.23
C MET A 70 13.07 41.13 -7.03
N ALA A 71 12.49 40.30 -7.88
CA ALA A 71 11.16 40.51 -8.42
C ALA A 71 10.18 39.71 -7.56
N ASP A 72 9.41 40.45 -6.76
CA ASP A 72 8.28 39.98 -5.98
C ASP A 72 7.45 38.90 -6.70
N SER A 73 7.17 37.80 -6.00
CA SER A 73 5.80 37.26 -5.97
C SER A 73 5.64 36.13 -4.96
N GLU A 74 5.23 36.52 -3.75
CA GLU A 74 4.37 35.77 -2.81
C GLU A 74 4.89 34.41 -2.29
N PRO A 75 4.62 34.03 -1.02
CA PRO A 75 4.84 32.66 -0.58
C PRO A 75 3.90 31.75 -1.38
N ALA A 76 4.40 31.20 -2.48
CA ALA A 76 3.64 30.32 -3.34
C ALA A 76 3.25 29.10 -2.51
N GLY A 77 2.01 29.09 -2.01
CA GLY A 77 1.48 27.96 -1.25
C GLY A 77 1.76 26.66 -1.99
N VAL A 78 1.99 25.57 -1.25
CA VAL A 78 2.39 24.24 -1.75
C VAL A 78 1.59 23.83 -3.00
N HIS A 79 0.32 24.22 -3.06
CA HIS A 79 -0.57 24.06 -4.22
C HIS A 79 -0.07 24.70 -5.54
N LYS A 80 0.48 25.92 -5.52
CA LYS A 80 0.97 26.64 -6.71
C LYS A 80 2.26 25.99 -7.26
N ILE A 81 3.11 25.47 -6.36
CA ILE A 81 4.33 24.74 -6.72
C ILE A 81 3.98 23.38 -7.32
N LEU A 82 3.04 22.65 -6.70
CA LEU A 82 2.54 21.38 -7.22
C LEU A 82 1.88 21.55 -8.59
N LYS A 83 1.05 22.60 -8.78
CA LYS A 83 0.43 22.89 -10.08
C LYS A 83 1.47 23.18 -11.16
N LYS A 84 2.52 23.94 -10.84
CA LYS A 84 3.62 24.22 -11.77
C LYS A 84 4.37 22.94 -12.16
N LYS A 85 4.71 22.10 -11.18
CA LYS A 85 5.37 20.80 -11.41
C LYS A 85 4.48 19.79 -12.15
N PHE A 86 3.17 19.85 -11.94
CA PHE A 86 2.18 19.02 -12.64
C PHE A 86 2.07 19.35 -14.12
N ILE A 87 2.07 20.65 -14.45
CA ILE A 87 2.04 21.13 -15.83
C ILE A 87 3.39 20.87 -16.52
N GLU A 88 4.51 21.01 -15.80
CA GLU A 88 5.85 20.63 -16.27
C GLU A 88 5.90 19.13 -16.62
N GLY A 89 5.26 18.26 -15.83
CA GLY A 89 5.29 16.80 -15.97
C GLY A 89 4.52 16.18 -17.16
N ASN A 90 4.02 17.00 -18.08
CA ASN A 90 3.02 16.63 -19.11
C ASN A 90 1.68 16.19 -18.48
N ALA A 91 0.66 17.04 -18.69
CA ALA A 91 -0.66 16.91 -18.06
C ALA A 91 -1.36 15.57 -18.33
N GLY A 92 -1.08 14.90 -19.45
CA GLY A 92 -1.67 13.60 -19.76
C GLY A 92 -1.23 12.51 -18.79
N PHE A 93 0.08 12.32 -18.58
CA PHE A 93 0.60 11.22 -17.77
C PHE A 93 0.41 11.47 -16.28
N MET A 94 0.62 12.70 -15.83
CA MET A 94 0.36 13.03 -14.43
C MET A 94 -1.13 12.96 -14.09
N SER A 95 -2.05 13.17 -15.05
CA SER A 95 -3.48 12.98 -14.79
C SER A 95 -3.86 11.54 -14.47
N LEU A 96 -3.18 10.54 -15.06
CA LEU A 96 -3.43 9.13 -14.75
C LEU A 96 -2.97 8.77 -13.33
N VAL A 97 -1.79 9.24 -12.93
CA VAL A 97 -1.28 9.05 -11.55
C VAL A 97 -2.16 9.78 -10.54
N ALA A 98 -2.60 11.01 -10.85
CA ALA A 98 -3.50 11.78 -10.00
C ALA A 98 -4.89 11.14 -9.91
N LEU A 99 -5.41 10.57 -11.00
CA LEU A 99 -6.66 9.82 -10.99
C LEU A 99 -6.56 8.59 -10.09
N ALA A 100 -5.45 7.85 -10.18
CA ALA A 100 -5.19 6.71 -9.29
C ALA A 100 -5.14 7.13 -7.82
N LEU A 101 -4.55 8.29 -7.49
CA LEU A 101 -4.57 8.86 -6.14
C LEU A 101 -6.00 9.16 -5.68
N VAL A 102 -6.80 9.86 -6.49
CA VAL A 102 -8.17 10.27 -6.13
C VAL A 102 -9.06 9.04 -5.91
N LEU A 103 -9.00 8.06 -6.81
CA LEU A 103 -9.78 6.83 -6.69
C LEU A 103 -9.29 5.99 -5.51
N GLY A 104 -7.98 5.81 -5.34
CA GLY A 104 -7.42 5.07 -4.20
C GLY A 104 -7.83 5.70 -2.87
N LEU A 105 -7.78 7.03 -2.77
CA LEU A 105 -8.19 7.75 -1.56
C LEU A 105 -9.70 7.64 -1.32
N ALA A 106 -10.52 7.68 -2.37
CA ALA A 106 -11.97 7.49 -2.25
C ALA A 106 -12.31 6.12 -1.64
N PHE A 107 -11.66 5.05 -2.11
CA PHE A 107 -11.82 3.71 -1.51
C PHE A 107 -11.33 3.65 -0.07
N CYS A 108 -10.20 4.31 0.25
CA CYS A 108 -9.72 4.40 1.64
C CYS A 108 -10.75 5.07 2.55
N ILE A 109 -11.32 6.21 2.12
CA ILE A 109 -12.29 6.98 2.90
C ILE A 109 -13.58 6.19 3.09
N GLU A 110 -14.13 5.60 2.01
CA GLU A 110 -15.31 4.73 2.09
C GLU A 110 -15.10 3.63 3.14
N ARG A 111 -13.93 2.98 3.11
CA ARG A 111 -13.61 1.88 4.01
C ARG A 111 -13.48 2.34 5.47
N ILE A 112 -12.82 3.47 5.71
CA ILE A 112 -12.68 4.05 7.07
C ILE A 112 -14.06 4.37 7.65
N ILE A 113 -14.96 4.97 6.85
CA ILE A 113 -16.33 5.28 7.29
C ILE A 113 -17.10 4.00 7.61
N TYR A 114 -17.04 2.98 6.75
CA TYR A 114 -17.70 1.69 6.97
C TYR A 114 -17.23 1.00 8.26
N LEU A 115 -15.92 0.94 8.48
CA LEU A 115 -15.32 0.34 9.68
C LEU A 115 -15.67 1.13 10.93
N SER A 116 -15.63 2.46 10.87
CA SER A 116 -16.01 3.31 12.00
C SER A 116 -17.49 3.23 12.35
N LEU A 117 -18.37 2.99 11.38
CA LEU A 117 -19.81 2.77 11.61
C LEU A 117 -20.12 1.36 12.15
N SER A 118 -19.21 0.41 11.95
CA SER A 118 -19.34 -0.97 12.43
C SER A 118 -18.85 -1.15 13.87
N GLU A 119 -18.09 -0.18 14.37
CA GLU A 119 -17.56 -0.17 15.73
C GLU A 119 -18.67 0.12 16.74
N ILE A 120 -18.79 -0.74 17.75
CA ILE A 120 -19.71 -0.56 18.88
C ILE A 120 -18.96 -0.62 20.19
N ASN A 121 -19.61 -0.16 21.26
CA ASN A 121 -19.12 -0.37 22.62
C ASN A 121 -19.31 -1.85 23.02
N ALA A 122 -18.46 -2.74 22.47
CA ALA A 122 -18.55 -4.19 22.66
C ALA A 122 -18.60 -4.58 24.15
N LYS A 123 -17.78 -3.94 24.99
CA LYS A 123 -17.76 -4.18 26.45
C LYS A 123 -19.11 -3.93 27.12
N ARG A 124 -19.75 -2.80 26.81
CA ARG A 124 -21.06 -2.45 27.39
C ARG A 124 -22.15 -3.36 26.84
N PHE A 125 -22.12 -3.61 25.53
CA PHE A 125 -23.06 -4.51 24.87
C PHE A 125 -23.00 -5.92 25.46
N MET A 126 -21.80 -6.48 25.63
CA MET A 126 -21.61 -7.80 26.22
C MET A 126 -22.05 -7.85 27.69
N ALA A 127 -21.77 -6.81 28.49
CA ALA A 127 -22.25 -6.75 29.87
C ALA A 127 -23.79 -6.75 29.97
N ASP A 128 -24.46 -5.98 29.12
CA ASP A 128 -25.93 -5.96 29.04
C ASP A 128 -26.50 -7.31 28.54
N LEU A 129 -25.79 -7.96 27.62
CA LEU A 129 -26.15 -9.27 27.08
C LEU A 129 -26.01 -10.38 28.13
N ASP A 130 -24.88 -10.42 28.84
CA ASP A 130 -24.61 -11.40 29.89
C ASP A 130 -25.64 -11.32 31.02
N ALA A 131 -26.02 -10.10 31.43
CA ALA A 131 -27.05 -9.89 32.44
C ALA A 131 -28.41 -10.48 32.02
N ARG A 132 -28.80 -10.34 30.75
CA ARG A 132 -30.07 -10.88 30.22
C ARG A 132 -30.04 -12.41 30.12
N ILE A 133 -28.92 -12.98 29.66
CA ILE A 133 -28.78 -14.44 29.56
C ILE A 133 -28.83 -15.08 30.95
N MET A 134 -28.12 -14.51 31.93
CA MET A 134 -28.13 -15.00 33.32
C MET A 134 -29.50 -14.85 34.00
N ALA A 135 -30.29 -13.84 33.61
CA ALA A 135 -31.68 -13.70 34.06
C ALA A 135 -32.65 -14.70 33.39
N GLY A 136 -32.19 -15.47 32.38
CA GLY A 136 -33.02 -16.40 31.60
C GLY A 136 -33.87 -15.74 30.51
N ASP A 137 -33.68 -14.44 30.25
CA ASP A 137 -34.37 -13.69 29.20
C ASP A 137 -33.65 -13.84 27.85
N ILE A 138 -33.72 -15.04 27.28
CA ILE A 138 -33.07 -15.36 26.00
C ILE A 138 -33.70 -14.60 24.82
N ASP A 139 -35.01 -14.37 24.87
CA ASP A 139 -35.70 -13.62 23.81
C ASP A 139 -35.35 -12.13 23.85
N GLY A 140 -35.20 -11.53 25.04
CA GLY A 140 -34.68 -10.18 25.19
C GLY A 140 -33.19 -10.05 24.85
N ALA A 141 -32.39 -11.10 25.08
CA ALA A 141 -31.01 -11.14 24.59
C ALA A 141 -30.96 -11.16 23.05
N LYS A 142 -31.85 -11.93 22.40
CA LYS A 142 -31.97 -11.96 20.94
C LYS A 142 -32.44 -10.61 20.36
N SER A 143 -33.38 -9.92 21.01
CA SER A 143 -33.82 -8.59 20.55
C SER A 143 -32.69 -7.56 20.67
N LEU A 144 -31.95 -7.55 21.78
CA LEU A 144 -30.79 -6.67 21.97
C LEU A 144 -29.74 -6.84 20.86
N CYS A 145 -29.46 -8.08 20.46
CA CYS A 145 -28.54 -8.37 19.36
C CYS A 145 -29.08 -7.96 17.99
N ARG A 146 -30.41 -7.93 17.78
CA ARG A 146 -31.02 -7.45 16.53
C ARG A 146 -31.06 -5.93 16.41
N ASP A 147 -31.27 -5.25 17.53
CA ASP A 147 -31.35 -3.79 17.58
C ASP A 147 -29.96 -3.13 17.55
N THR A 148 -28.92 -3.90 17.89
CA THR A 148 -27.53 -3.43 17.87
C THR A 148 -26.88 -3.72 16.52
N ARG A 149 -26.35 -2.68 15.88
CA ARG A 149 -25.59 -2.79 14.63
C ARG A 149 -24.17 -3.26 14.93
N GLY A 150 -23.53 -3.97 14.00
CA GLY A 150 -22.12 -4.32 14.10
C GLY A 150 -21.85 -5.83 14.12
N PRO A 151 -20.60 -6.24 13.87
CA PRO A 151 -20.26 -7.64 13.67
C PRO A 151 -20.33 -8.46 14.97
N VAL A 152 -20.00 -7.85 16.11
CA VAL A 152 -20.13 -8.46 17.44
C VAL A 152 -21.57 -8.87 17.72
N ALA A 153 -22.53 -7.96 17.53
CA ALA A 153 -23.95 -8.24 17.75
C ALA A 153 -24.49 -9.34 16.82
N SER A 154 -24.05 -9.35 15.56
CA SER A 154 -24.44 -10.38 14.59
C SER A 154 -23.93 -11.77 15.00
N ILE A 155 -22.71 -11.88 15.55
CA ILE A 155 -22.17 -13.15 16.06
C ILE A 155 -22.95 -13.60 17.29
N CYS A 156 -23.20 -12.68 18.22
CA CYS A 156 -23.94 -12.99 19.44
C CYS A 156 -25.36 -13.49 19.14
N TYR A 157 -26.03 -12.87 18.17
CA TYR A 157 -27.33 -13.33 17.70
C TYR A 157 -27.29 -14.78 17.18
N GLN A 158 -26.30 -15.12 16.34
CA GLN A 158 -26.16 -16.48 15.79
C GLN A 158 -25.90 -17.53 16.87
N GLY A 159 -25.12 -17.19 17.89
CA GLY A 159 -24.91 -18.04 19.07
C GLY A 159 -26.20 -18.26 19.86
N LEU A 160 -26.96 -17.20 20.12
CA LEU A 160 -28.22 -17.23 20.88
C LEU A 160 -29.34 -17.98 20.16
N VAL A 161 -29.39 -17.92 18.83
CA VAL A 161 -30.38 -18.70 18.03
C VAL A 161 -30.18 -20.20 18.21
N ARG A 162 -28.94 -20.65 18.41
CA ARG A 162 -28.57 -22.08 18.55
C ARG A 162 -28.39 -22.53 19.99
N ILE A 163 -28.83 -21.75 20.98
CA ILE A 163 -28.60 -22.04 22.40
C ILE A 163 -29.13 -23.42 22.86
N SER A 164 -30.13 -23.97 22.16
CA SER A 164 -30.71 -25.30 22.40
C SER A 164 -29.85 -26.47 21.91
N GLU A 165 -28.88 -26.24 21.01
CA GLU A 165 -27.99 -27.29 20.50
C GLU A 165 -26.87 -27.63 21.51
N SER A 166 -25.99 -28.59 21.21
CA SER A 166 -24.81 -28.85 22.06
C SER A 166 -23.87 -27.65 22.08
N THR A 167 -23.10 -27.48 23.17
CA THR A 167 -22.11 -26.39 23.26
C THR A 167 -21.08 -26.44 22.13
N ASP A 168 -20.68 -27.65 21.73
CA ASP A 168 -19.78 -27.89 20.58
C ASP A 168 -20.36 -27.36 19.25
N ASN A 169 -21.65 -27.61 18.99
CA ASN A 169 -22.30 -27.08 17.78
C ASN A 169 -22.40 -25.56 17.80
N ILE A 170 -22.66 -24.96 18.97
CA ILE A 170 -22.73 -23.50 19.14
C ILE A 170 -21.36 -22.88 18.86
N GLU A 171 -20.30 -23.40 19.47
CA GLU A 171 -18.92 -22.95 19.25
C GLU A 171 -18.53 -23.04 17.77
N ARG A 172 -18.79 -24.19 17.14
CA ARG A 172 -18.50 -24.40 15.72
C ARG A 172 -19.27 -23.43 14.83
N SER A 173 -20.54 -23.16 15.14
CA SER A 173 -21.36 -22.19 14.41
C SER A 173 -20.83 -20.77 14.58
N ILE A 174 -20.49 -20.36 15.80
CA ILE A 174 -19.95 -19.02 16.11
C ILE A 174 -18.62 -18.83 15.40
N ALA A 175 -17.70 -19.79 15.47
CA ALA A 175 -16.40 -19.73 14.81
C ALA A 175 -16.54 -19.62 13.29
N SER A 176 -17.44 -20.43 12.69
CA SER A 176 -17.70 -20.38 11.25
C SER A 176 -18.28 -19.03 10.80
N TYR A 177 -19.28 -18.51 11.53
CA TYR A 177 -19.84 -17.18 11.24
C TYR A 177 -18.82 -16.06 11.49
N GLY A 178 -18.00 -16.16 12.53
CA GLY A 178 -16.93 -15.21 12.83
C GLY A 178 -15.92 -15.09 11.70
N SER A 179 -15.49 -16.21 11.14
CA SER A 179 -14.61 -16.24 9.96
C SER A 179 -15.24 -15.54 8.75
N VAL A 180 -16.53 -15.78 8.48
CA VAL A 180 -17.25 -15.10 7.38
C VAL A 180 -17.36 -13.59 7.63
N GLN A 181 -17.62 -13.16 8.86
CA GLN A 181 -17.69 -11.75 9.20
C GLN A 181 -16.33 -11.06 9.10
N SER A 182 -15.24 -11.71 9.54
CA SER A 182 -13.88 -11.22 9.37
C SER A 182 -13.55 -11.02 7.88
N ALA A 183 -13.88 -11.99 7.02
CA ALA A 183 -13.72 -11.85 5.58
C ALA A 183 -14.55 -10.69 4.98
N ASN A 184 -15.74 -10.42 5.51
CA ASN A 184 -16.54 -9.25 5.11
C ASN A 184 -15.91 -7.92 5.56
N LEU A 185 -15.19 -7.90 6.69
CA LEU A 185 -14.39 -6.76 7.16
C LEU A 185 -13.12 -6.53 6.33
N GLU A 186 -12.65 -7.52 5.58
CA GLU A 186 -11.54 -7.35 4.63
C GLU A 186 -12.01 -6.99 3.21
N LYS A 187 -13.31 -7.14 2.93
CA LYS A 187 -13.86 -6.87 1.60
C LYS A 187 -13.60 -5.43 1.17
N GLY A 188 -12.98 -5.27 0.01
CA GLY A 188 -12.61 -3.95 -0.55
C GLY A 188 -11.16 -3.55 -0.31
N CYS A 189 -10.44 -4.16 0.65
CA CYS A 189 -9.02 -3.88 0.88
C CYS A 189 -8.16 -4.25 -0.35
N SER A 190 -8.55 -5.28 -1.11
CA SER A 190 -7.87 -5.68 -2.35
C SER A 190 -7.81 -4.56 -3.40
N TRP A 191 -8.85 -3.72 -3.51
CA TRP A 191 -8.84 -2.57 -4.43
C TRP A 191 -7.83 -1.51 -3.99
N ILE A 192 -7.71 -1.27 -2.68
CA ILE A 192 -6.74 -0.32 -2.13
C ILE A 192 -5.31 -0.80 -2.44
N THR A 193 -5.02 -2.07 -2.20
CA THR A 193 -3.72 -2.69 -2.51
C THR A 193 -3.38 -2.63 -4.01
N LEU A 194 -4.39 -2.76 -4.86
CA LEU A 194 -4.23 -2.61 -6.31
C LEU A 194 -3.73 -1.21 -6.67
N PHE A 195 -4.36 -0.14 -6.16
CA PHE A 195 -3.94 1.24 -6.43
C PHE A 195 -2.56 1.55 -5.86
N ILE A 196 -2.21 1.01 -4.68
CA ILE A 196 -0.86 1.11 -4.10
C ILE A 196 0.19 0.52 -5.04
N THR A 197 -0.10 -0.65 -5.63
CA THR A 197 0.87 -1.37 -6.48
C THR A 197 0.96 -0.77 -7.90
N ILE A 198 -0.16 -0.26 -8.42
CA ILE A 198 -0.22 0.32 -9.76
C ILE A 198 0.35 1.75 -9.79
N ALA A 199 0.26 2.54 -8.71
CA ALA A 199 0.72 3.93 -8.70
C ALA A 199 2.22 4.11 -9.06
N PRO A 200 3.18 3.33 -8.52
CA PRO A 200 4.58 3.40 -8.94
C PRO A 200 4.78 2.92 -10.37
N SER A 201 4.02 1.90 -10.78
CA SER A 201 4.07 1.35 -12.14
C SER A 201 3.60 2.37 -13.19
N LEU A 202 2.58 3.16 -12.88
CA LEU A 202 2.13 4.30 -13.68
C LEU A 202 3.20 5.41 -13.73
N GLY A 203 3.90 5.66 -12.62
CA GLY A 203 5.02 6.60 -12.56
C GLY A 203 6.19 6.18 -13.45
N PHE A 204 6.53 4.88 -13.45
CA PHE A 204 7.53 4.29 -14.33
C PHE A 204 7.07 4.30 -15.80
N LEU A 205 5.80 4.03 -16.08
CA LEU A 205 5.27 4.17 -17.45
C LEU A 205 5.48 5.60 -17.98
N GLY A 206 5.30 6.62 -17.13
CA GLY A 206 5.58 8.01 -17.47
C GLY A 206 7.04 8.27 -17.87
N THR A 207 8.01 7.56 -17.31
CA THR A 207 9.42 7.75 -17.71
C THR A 207 9.72 7.17 -19.06
N VAL A 208 9.20 5.96 -19.34
CA VAL A 208 9.37 5.30 -20.64
C VAL A 208 8.78 6.19 -21.74
N ILE A 209 7.58 6.71 -21.54
CA ILE A 209 6.94 7.55 -22.54
C ILE A 209 7.64 8.91 -22.68
N GLY A 210 8.06 9.54 -21.57
CA GLY A 210 8.82 10.79 -21.63
C GLY A 210 10.16 10.65 -22.38
N MET A 211 10.81 9.50 -22.26
CA MET A 211 12.02 9.18 -23.01
C MET A 211 11.72 9.00 -24.50
N VAL A 212 10.66 8.27 -24.87
CA VAL A 212 10.23 8.13 -26.28
C VAL A 212 9.94 9.50 -26.90
N MET A 213 9.17 10.35 -26.21
CA MET A 213 8.88 11.71 -26.68
C MET A 213 10.15 12.57 -26.86
N SER A 214 11.16 12.37 -26.02
CA SER A 214 12.44 13.07 -26.14
C SER A 214 13.15 12.68 -27.43
N PHE A 215 13.18 11.39 -27.77
CA PHE A 215 13.76 10.90 -29.02
C PHE A 215 12.98 11.34 -30.25
N ASP A 216 11.64 11.40 -30.17
CA ASP A 216 10.81 11.92 -31.26
C ASP A 216 11.07 13.41 -31.53
N ASN A 217 11.35 14.20 -30.49
CA ASN A 217 11.71 15.61 -30.63
C ASN A 217 13.10 15.81 -31.23
N ILE A 218 14.09 14.97 -30.86
CA ILE A 218 15.43 14.99 -31.50
C ILE A 218 15.31 14.68 -32.99
N GLN A 219 14.51 13.67 -33.35
CA GLN A 219 14.28 13.30 -34.76
C GLN A 219 13.65 14.45 -35.55
N GLN A 220 12.67 15.16 -34.97
CA GLN A 220 11.99 16.28 -35.62
C GLN A 220 12.88 17.53 -35.73
N ALA A 221 13.69 17.82 -34.72
CA ALA A 221 14.58 18.97 -34.71
C ALA A 221 15.77 18.82 -35.66
N ALA A 222 16.08 17.58 -36.10
CA ALA A 222 17.28 17.22 -36.86
C ALA A 222 18.60 17.72 -36.21
N ASP A 223 18.54 18.06 -34.92
CA ASP A 223 19.62 18.59 -34.12
C ASP A 223 19.65 17.85 -32.79
N ILE A 224 20.85 17.41 -32.40
CA ILE A 224 21.08 16.69 -31.15
C ILE A 224 21.46 17.75 -30.10
N SER A 225 20.48 18.57 -29.71
CA SER A 225 20.67 19.50 -28.61
C SER A 225 20.52 18.74 -27.27
N PRO A 226 21.57 18.69 -26.41
CA PRO A 226 21.48 18.07 -25.09
C PRO A 226 20.35 18.64 -24.22
N THR A 227 19.96 19.89 -24.48
CA THR A 227 18.87 20.58 -23.76
C THR A 227 17.50 19.93 -24.02
N ILE A 228 17.24 19.44 -25.24
CA ILE A 228 15.97 18.79 -25.59
C ILE A 228 15.81 17.48 -24.81
N VAL A 229 16.89 16.70 -24.74
CA VAL A 229 16.94 15.43 -24.00
C VAL A 229 16.79 15.66 -22.50
N ALA A 230 17.55 16.62 -21.95
CA ALA A 230 17.51 16.93 -20.53
C ALA A 230 16.10 17.38 -20.05
N SER A 231 15.38 18.12 -20.90
CA SER A 231 14.02 18.58 -20.60
C SER A 231 13.03 17.42 -20.45
N GLY A 232 12.99 16.48 -21.41
CA GLY A 232 12.07 15.35 -21.34
C GLY A 232 12.43 14.32 -20.27
N MET A 233 13.73 14.15 -19.96
CA MET A 233 14.18 13.34 -18.83
C MET A 233 13.76 13.92 -17.47
N LYS A 234 13.85 15.24 -17.30
CA LYS A 234 13.38 15.92 -16.08
C LYS A 234 11.88 15.66 -15.85
N VAL A 235 11.07 15.75 -16.90
CA VAL A 235 9.62 15.49 -16.86
C VAL A 235 9.32 14.04 -16.48
N ALA A 236 10.03 13.10 -17.08
CA ALA A 236 9.96 11.68 -16.77
C ALA A 236 10.23 11.41 -15.28
N LEU A 237 11.32 11.94 -14.73
CA LEU A 237 11.72 11.72 -13.33
C LEU A 237 10.69 12.28 -12.33
N ILE A 238 10.14 13.47 -12.59
CA ILE A 238 9.10 14.06 -11.72
C ILE A 238 7.86 13.15 -11.64
N THR A 239 7.47 12.53 -12.76
CA THR A 239 6.30 11.63 -12.81
C THR A 239 6.52 10.37 -11.96
N THR A 240 7.73 9.81 -11.96
CA THR A 240 8.07 8.67 -11.08
C THR A 240 8.04 9.03 -9.61
N ILE A 241 8.66 10.16 -9.24
CA ILE A 241 8.64 10.65 -7.86
C ILE A 241 7.20 10.80 -7.39
N PHE A 242 6.34 11.37 -8.22
CA PHE A 242 4.92 11.53 -7.90
C PHE A 242 4.19 10.20 -7.71
N GLY A 243 4.41 9.21 -8.59
CA GLY A 243 3.83 7.87 -8.44
C GLY A 243 4.23 7.17 -7.14
N ILE A 244 5.48 7.35 -6.71
CA ILE A 244 5.98 6.82 -5.43
C ILE A 244 5.31 7.54 -4.25
N ILE A 245 5.22 8.87 -4.29
CA ILE A 245 4.55 9.66 -3.24
C ILE A 245 3.10 9.19 -3.07
N VAL A 246 2.36 9.02 -4.18
CA VAL A 246 0.98 8.52 -4.15
C VAL A 246 0.90 7.14 -3.49
N ALA A 247 1.79 6.22 -3.85
CA ALA A 247 1.82 4.89 -3.26
C ALA A 247 2.07 4.91 -1.75
N ILE A 248 3.03 5.73 -1.30
CA ILE A 248 3.34 5.90 0.14
C ILE A 248 2.12 6.42 0.89
N VAL A 249 1.46 7.46 0.36
CA VAL A 249 0.26 8.03 1.00
C VAL A 249 -0.84 6.98 1.12
N LEU A 250 -1.15 6.24 0.05
CA LEU A 250 -2.16 5.18 0.08
C LEU A 250 -1.77 4.04 1.04
N GLN A 251 -0.49 3.68 1.12
CA GLN A 251 0.02 2.65 2.03
C GLN A 251 -0.21 3.01 3.51
N VAL A 252 -0.04 4.29 3.89
CA VAL A 252 -0.31 4.74 5.26
C VAL A 252 -1.78 4.55 5.63
N PHE A 253 -2.70 4.94 4.74
CA PHE A 253 -4.14 4.74 4.96
C PHE A 253 -4.52 3.26 4.99
N TYR A 254 -3.92 2.44 4.13
CA TYR A 254 -4.14 1.00 4.12
C TYR A 254 -3.72 0.34 5.44
N ASN A 255 -2.56 0.71 5.98
CA ASN A 255 -2.11 0.19 7.28
C ASN A 255 -3.05 0.58 8.42
N TYR A 256 -3.61 1.80 8.39
CA TYR A 256 -4.61 2.23 9.37
C TYR A 256 -5.90 1.40 9.26
N ILE A 257 -6.39 1.16 8.04
CA ILE A 257 -7.55 0.31 7.78
C ILE A 257 -7.32 -1.11 8.29
N LEU A 258 -6.14 -1.68 8.01
CA LEU A 258 -5.76 -3.02 8.45
C LEU A 258 -5.77 -3.13 9.98
N SER A 259 -5.12 -2.19 10.67
CA SER A 259 -5.12 -2.16 12.14
C SER A 259 -6.54 -2.05 12.72
N LYS A 260 -7.44 -1.32 12.05
CA LYS A 260 -8.83 -1.21 12.49
C LYS A 260 -9.63 -2.49 12.25
N ILE A 261 -9.37 -3.21 11.15
CA ILE A 261 -9.97 -4.54 10.90
C ILE A 261 -9.51 -5.52 11.98
N GLU A 262 -8.21 -5.60 12.25
CA GLU A 262 -7.64 -6.46 13.30
C GLU A 262 -8.27 -6.17 14.67
N HIS A 263 -8.46 -4.89 15.00
CA HIS A 263 -9.12 -4.50 16.24
C HIS A 263 -10.56 -5.01 16.34
N LEU A 264 -11.36 -4.87 15.27
CA LEU A 264 -12.74 -5.36 15.24
C LEU A 264 -12.81 -6.89 15.29
N THR A 265 -11.92 -7.57 14.57
CA THR A 265 -11.84 -9.05 14.59
C THR A 265 -11.48 -9.55 15.99
N SER A 266 -10.51 -8.92 16.66
CA SER A 266 -10.15 -9.25 18.04
C SER A 266 -11.32 -9.03 19.01
N GLN A 267 -12.06 -7.92 18.89
CA GLN A 267 -13.26 -7.68 19.69
C GLN A 267 -14.36 -8.74 19.45
N MET A 268 -14.52 -9.21 18.21
CA MET A 268 -15.47 -10.26 17.87
C MET A 268 -15.08 -11.59 18.51
N GLU A 269 -13.81 -11.96 18.48
CA GLU A 269 -13.30 -13.19 19.08
C GLU A 269 -13.44 -13.16 20.61
N GLU A 270 -13.06 -12.06 21.26
CA GLU A 270 -13.23 -11.90 22.72
C GLU A 270 -14.71 -11.98 23.13
N SER A 271 -15.60 -11.35 22.37
CA SER A 271 -17.05 -11.38 22.61
C SER A 271 -17.64 -12.78 22.39
N ALA A 272 -17.15 -13.52 21.39
CA ALA A 272 -17.56 -14.89 21.12
C ALA A 272 -17.19 -15.84 22.27
N ILE A 273 -15.98 -15.72 22.81
CA ILE A 273 -15.52 -16.51 23.97
C ILE A 273 -16.38 -16.19 25.20
N THR A 274 -16.57 -14.89 25.48
CA THR A 274 -17.39 -14.44 26.62
C THR A 274 -18.83 -14.97 26.52
N LEU A 275 -19.42 -14.94 25.33
CA LEU A 275 -20.76 -15.49 25.09
C LEU A 275 -20.83 -16.99 25.35
N LEU A 276 -19.85 -17.76 24.88
CA LEU A 276 -19.80 -19.22 25.09
C LEU A 276 -19.69 -19.57 26.56
N ASP A 277 -18.89 -18.81 27.33
CA ASP A 277 -18.79 -18.97 28.78
C ASP A 277 -20.12 -18.70 29.46
N THR A 278 -20.80 -17.62 29.09
CA THR A 278 -22.12 -17.26 29.64
C THR A 278 -23.18 -18.31 29.31
N ILE A 279 -23.22 -18.80 28.07
CA ILE A 279 -24.15 -19.87 27.64
C ILE A 279 -23.87 -21.18 28.40
N THR A 280 -22.60 -21.54 28.58
CA THR A 280 -22.20 -22.76 29.29
C THR A 280 -22.60 -22.69 30.76
N LYS A 281 -22.34 -21.55 31.42
CA LYS A 281 -22.80 -21.28 32.80
C LYS A 281 -24.32 -21.36 32.92
N TYR A 282 -25.05 -20.70 32.02
CA TYR A 282 -26.52 -20.73 32.00
C TYR A 282 -27.07 -22.16 31.89
N LYS A 283 -26.49 -22.99 31.02
CA LYS A 283 -26.88 -24.40 30.88
C LYS A 283 -26.60 -25.23 32.12
N GLN A 284 -25.45 -25.02 32.77
CA GLN A 284 -25.11 -25.69 34.03
C GLN A 284 -26.09 -25.32 35.16
N THR A 285 -26.41 -24.02 35.30
CA THR A 285 -27.38 -23.53 36.29
C THR A 285 -28.80 -24.06 36.02
N SER A 286 -29.20 -24.13 34.75
CA SER A 286 -30.51 -24.67 34.35
C SER A 286 -30.62 -26.17 34.68
N GLN A 287 -29.54 -26.94 34.47
CA GLN A 287 -29.48 -28.36 34.83
C GLN A 287 -29.51 -28.58 36.35
N THR A 288 -28.89 -27.71 37.15
CA THR A 288 -28.94 -27.80 38.63
C THR A 288 -30.29 -27.40 39.22
N THR A 289 -31.05 -26.53 38.54
CA THR A 289 -32.33 -26.00 39.04
C THR A 289 -33.53 -26.85 38.63
N GLY A 290 -33.34 -27.95 37.88
CA GLY A 290 -34.43 -28.84 37.46
C GLY A 290 -35.45 -28.21 36.50
N LYS A 291 -35.18 -27.01 35.97
CA LYS A 291 -35.96 -26.42 34.88
C LYS A 291 -35.54 -27.11 33.59
N THR A 292 -36.36 -28.04 33.13
CA THR A 292 -36.23 -28.67 31.82
C THR A 292 -36.24 -27.57 30.75
N VAL A 293 -35.19 -27.53 29.94
CA VAL A 293 -35.07 -26.70 28.72
C VAL A 293 -36.08 -27.15 27.69
#